data_AF-A0A822YBN2-F1
#
_entry.id   AF-A0A822YBN2-F1
#
_cell.length_a   1.000
_cell.length_b   1.000
_cell.length_c   1.000
_cell.angle_alpha   90.00
_cell.angle_beta   90.00
_cell.angle_gamma   90.00
#
_symmetry.space_group_name_H-M   'P 1'
#
loop_
_entity.id
_entity.type
_entity.pdbx_description
1 polymer ?
#
loop_
_entity_poly.entity_id
_entity_poly.type
_entity_poly.pdbx_seq_one_letter_code
_entity_poly.pdbx_strand_id
1 'polypeptide(L)'
;MGRGRVELKRIENKINRQVTFAKRRNGLLKKAYELSVLCDAEVALIIFSNRGKLYEFCSSSSMLKTLERYQKCSYGALEASQPAKETQSSYQEYLKLKARVEVLQRSQR
;
A
#
# COMPACT_ATOMS: atom_id res chain seq x y z
N MET A 1 28.30 -25.82 7.87
CA MET A 1 27.48 -25.77 9.10
C MET A 1 26.01 -25.82 8.72
N GLY A 2 25.28 -26.85 9.17
CA GLY A 2 23.86 -27.05 8.83
C GLY A 2 22.94 -26.01 9.45
N ARG A 3 21.73 -25.86 8.88
CA ARG A 3 20.72 -24.91 9.34
C ARG A 3 19.90 -25.57 10.46
N GLY A 4 20.08 -25.15 11.70
CA GLY A 4 19.29 -25.65 12.83
C GLY A 4 17.81 -25.25 12.75
N ARG A 5 16.92 -26.07 13.33
CA ARG A 5 15.50 -25.74 13.48
C ARG A 5 15.36 -24.52 14.41
N VAL A 6 14.49 -23.58 14.06
CA VAL A 6 14.22 -22.38 14.85
C VAL A 6 12.74 -22.34 15.17
N GLU A 7 12.39 -22.01 16.41
CA GLU A 7 11.00 -21.80 16.84
C GLU A 7 10.36 -20.59 16.13
N LEU A 8 9.06 -20.68 15.84
CA LEU A 8 8.31 -19.59 15.22
C LEU A 8 7.86 -18.57 16.28
N LYS A 9 8.81 -17.81 16.80
CA LYS A 9 8.60 -16.69 17.73
C LYS A 9 9.51 -15.52 17.41
N ARG A 10 9.27 -14.37 18.03
CA ARG A 10 10.15 -13.20 17.91
C ARG A 10 11.57 -13.57 18.38
N ILE A 11 12.57 -13.26 17.56
CA ILE A 11 13.98 -13.45 17.95
C ILE A 11 14.35 -12.30 18.89
N GLU A 12 14.64 -12.59 20.15
CA GLU A 12 14.91 -11.54 21.15
C GLU A 12 16.27 -10.85 20.93
N ASN A 13 17.31 -11.64 20.65
CA ASN A 13 18.64 -11.12 20.38
C ASN A 13 18.63 -10.21 19.13
N LYS A 14 18.96 -8.93 19.33
CA LYS A 14 18.88 -7.88 18.30
C LYS A 14 19.77 -8.16 17.08
N ILE A 15 20.99 -8.66 17.31
CA ILE A 15 21.96 -8.97 16.24
C ILE A 15 21.47 -10.16 15.41
N ASN A 16 21.05 -11.24 16.06
CA ASN A 16 20.51 -12.42 15.39
C ASN A 16 19.24 -12.07 14.60
N ARG A 17 18.39 -11.20 15.17
CA ARG A 17 17.17 -10.71 14.49
C ARG A 17 17.51 -9.90 13.25
N GLN A 18 18.51 -9.00 13.30
CA GLN A 18 18.93 -8.21 12.14
C GLN A 18 19.49 -9.08 11.02
N VAL A 19 20.39 -10.02 11.35
CA VAL A 19 20.96 -10.95 10.35
C VAL A 19 19.87 -11.85 9.77
N THR A 20 18.97 -12.36 10.62
CA THR A 20 17.84 -13.19 10.18
C THR A 20 16.87 -12.42 9.30
N PHE A 21 16.56 -11.17 9.66
CA PHE A 21 15.73 -10.29 8.84
C PHE A 21 16.31 -10.12 7.44
N ALA A 22 17.61 -9.78 7.34
CA ALA A 22 18.27 -9.62 6.04
C ALA A 22 18.19 -10.90 5.19
N LYS A 23 18.48 -12.06 5.79
CA LYS A 23 18.43 -13.37 5.10
C LYS A 23 17.01 -13.76 4.68
N ARG A 24 16.03 -13.64 5.59
CA ARG A 24 14.62 -13.99 5.32
C ARG A 24 13.97 -13.03 4.33
N ARG A 25 14.20 -11.72 4.45
CA ARG A 25 13.74 -10.72 3.49
C ARG A 25 14.23 -11.05 2.08
N ASN A 26 15.53 -11.33 1.92
CA ASN A 26 16.08 -11.70 0.61
C ASN A 26 15.49 -13.02 0.08
N GLY A 27 15.30 -14.02 0.94
CA GLY A 27 14.65 -15.28 0.55
C GLY A 27 13.18 -15.09 0.12
N LEU A 28 12.44 -14.23 0.83
CA LEU A 28 11.05 -13.90 0.50
C LEU A 28 10.95 -13.15 -0.82
N LEU A 29 11.84 -12.18 -1.06
CA LEU A 29 11.94 -11.45 -2.34
C LEU A 29 12.18 -12.40 -3.51
N LYS A 30 13.09 -13.36 -3.37
CA LYS A 30 13.34 -14.38 -4.39
C LYS A 30 12.09 -15.21 -4.69
N LYS A 31 11.39 -15.68 -3.64
CA LYS A 31 10.14 -16.44 -3.81
C LYS A 31 9.03 -15.62 -4.48
N ALA A 32 8.88 -14.34 -4.11
CA ALA A 32 7.91 -13.45 -4.73
C ALA A 32 8.21 -13.24 -6.22
N TYR A 33 9.49 -13.07 -6.57
CA TYR A 33 9.94 -12.98 -7.96
C TYR A 33 9.69 -14.28 -8.73
N GLU A 34 10.11 -15.43 -8.20
CA GLU A 34 9.88 -16.75 -8.80
C GLU A 34 8.39 -16.97 -9.08
N LEU A 35 7.51 -16.67 -8.12
CA LEU A 35 6.07 -16.79 -8.29
C LEU A 35 5.54 -15.89 -9.41
N SER A 36 5.99 -14.62 -9.45
CA SER A 36 5.55 -13.68 -10.47
C SER A 36 5.90 -14.14 -11.89
N VAL A 37 7.09 -14.74 -12.06
CA VAL A 37 7.57 -15.21 -13.36
C VAL A 37 6.93 -16.56 -13.74
N LEU A 38 6.90 -17.52 -12.81
CA LEU A 38 6.44 -18.89 -13.10
C LEU A 38 4.94 -18.97 -13.38
N CYS A 39 4.15 -18.07 -12.78
CA CYS A 39 2.70 -18.12 -12.83
C CYS A 39 2.07 -16.90 -13.51
N ASP A 40 2.88 -16.01 -14.12
CA ASP A 40 2.43 -14.74 -14.70
C ASP A 40 1.53 -13.95 -13.75
N ALA A 41 1.94 -13.88 -12.48
CA ALA A 41 1.16 -13.28 -11.40
C ALA A 41 1.70 -11.89 -11.05
N GLU A 42 0.79 -10.92 -10.88
CA GLU A 42 1.15 -9.62 -10.30
C GLU A 42 1.36 -9.78 -8.79
N VAL A 43 2.58 -9.51 -8.32
CA VAL A 43 2.99 -9.70 -6.92
C VAL A 43 3.63 -8.41 -6.42
N ALA A 44 3.13 -7.91 -5.29
CA ALA A 44 3.73 -6.81 -4.55
C ALA A 44 4.03 -7.23 -3.11
N LEU A 45 5.15 -6.75 -2.57
CA LEU A 45 5.62 -7.02 -1.22
C LEU A 45 6.11 -5.72 -0.60
N ILE A 46 5.59 -5.39 0.58
CA ILE A 46 5.97 -4.22 1.37
C ILE A 46 6.42 -4.70 2.75
N ILE A 47 7.62 -4.28 3.18
CA ILE A 47 8.22 -4.67 4.46
C ILE A 47 8.76 -3.44 5.17
N PHE A 48 8.22 -3.15 6.34
CA PHE A 48 8.79 -2.17 7.26
C PHE A 48 9.67 -2.89 8.29
N SER A 49 10.94 -2.50 8.36
CA SER A 49 11.81 -2.96 9.44
C SER A 49 11.42 -2.30 10.77
N ASN A 50 11.86 -2.90 11.87
CA ASN A 50 11.70 -2.31 13.21
C ASN A 50 12.39 -0.94 13.39
N ARG A 51 13.22 -0.50 12.42
CA ARG A 51 13.85 0.82 12.40
C ARG A 51 13.11 1.80 11.46
N GLY A 52 11.92 1.44 10.97
CA GLY A 52 11.13 2.26 10.06
C GLY A 52 11.58 2.23 8.60
N LYS A 53 12.69 1.56 8.27
CA LYS A 53 13.14 1.45 6.87
C LYS A 53 12.19 0.58 6.05
N LEU A 54 11.70 1.14 4.95
CA LEU A 54 10.90 0.48 3.92
C LEU A 54 11.78 -0.38 3.01
N TYR A 55 11.31 -1.59 2.71
CA TYR A 55 11.79 -2.45 1.66
C TYR A 55 10.59 -2.90 0.85
N GLU A 56 10.66 -2.77 -0.46
CA GLU A 56 9.55 -3.11 -1.33
C GLU A 56 10.01 -3.88 -2.57
N PHE A 57 9.07 -4.62 -3.13
CA PHE A 57 9.22 -5.31 -4.42
C PHE A 57 7.88 -5.30 -5.12
N CYS A 58 7.90 -5.01 -6.42
CA CYS A 58 6.76 -5.12 -7.30
C CYS A 58 7.20 -5.87 -8.55
N SER A 59 6.43 -6.85 -9.01
CA SER A 59 6.67 -7.48 -10.31
C SER A 59 6.22 -6.60 -11.48
N SER A 60 5.33 -5.63 -11.23
CA SER A 60 4.87 -4.67 -12.23
C SER A 60 5.79 -3.45 -12.31
N SER A 61 5.58 -2.61 -13.33
CA SER A 61 6.38 -1.40 -13.55
C SER A 61 6.22 -0.33 -12.46
N SER A 62 5.20 -0.43 -11.60
CA SER A 62 4.92 0.58 -10.57
C SER A 62 4.15 0.00 -9.38
N MET A 63 4.72 0.12 -8.19
CA MET A 63 4.06 -0.21 -6.93
C MET A 63 2.73 0.55 -6.77
N LEU A 64 2.67 1.82 -7.21
CA LEU A 64 1.46 2.63 -7.11
C LEU A 64 0.30 2.02 -7.91
N LYS A 65 0.55 1.51 -9.11
CA LYS A 65 -0.48 0.86 -9.93
C LYS A 65 -1.03 -0.40 -9.26
N THR A 66 -0.15 -1.20 -8.67
CA THR A 66 -0.55 -2.41 -7.93
C THR A 66 -1.38 -2.05 -6.69
N LEU A 67 -1.01 -0.99 -5.98
CA LEU A 67 -1.78 -0.47 -4.84
C LEU A 67 -3.14 0.10 -5.27
N GLU A 68 -3.21 0.84 -6.37
CA GLU A 68 -4.48 1.32 -6.94
C GLU A 68 -5.39 0.15 -7.34
N ARG A 69 -4.83 -0.90 -7.97
CA ARG A 69 -5.57 -2.11 -8.32
C ARG A 69 -6.09 -2.80 -7.07
N TYR A 70 -5.24 -2.96 -6.05
CA TYR A 70 -5.64 -3.50 -4.75
C TYR A 70 -6.77 -2.67 -4.12
N GLN A 71 -6.65 -1.35 -4.11
CA GLN A 71 -7.69 -0.47 -3.57
C GLN A 71 -9.00 -0.62 -4.35
N LYS A 72 -8.97 -0.64 -5.67
CA LYS A 72 -10.17 -0.85 -6.50
C LYS A 72 -10.83 -2.21 -6.25
N CYS A 73 -10.07 -3.27 -6.01
CA CYS A 73 -10.63 -4.58 -5.71
C CYS A 73 -11.10 -4.72 -4.24
N SER A 74 -10.34 -4.17 -3.30
CA SER A 74 -10.62 -4.27 -1.86
C SER A 74 -11.72 -3.30 -1.42
N TYR A 75 -11.72 -2.08 -1.96
CA TYR A 75 -12.72 -1.06 -1.67
C TYR A 75 -13.81 -0.99 -2.73
N GLY A 76 -13.64 -1.49 -3.95
CA GLY A 76 -14.76 -1.62 -4.90
C GLY A 76 -15.88 -2.53 -4.39
N ALA A 77 -15.56 -3.47 -3.49
CA ALA A 77 -16.54 -4.27 -2.76
C ALA A 77 -17.29 -3.47 -1.65
N LEU A 78 -16.67 -2.43 -1.10
CA LEU A 78 -17.26 -1.51 -0.11
C LEU A 78 -17.98 -0.32 -0.79
N GLU A 79 -17.48 0.14 -1.94
CA GLU A 79 -18.01 1.21 -2.77
C GLU A 79 -19.18 0.73 -3.65
N ALA A 80 -19.60 -0.53 -3.59
CA ALA A 80 -20.93 -0.89 -4.09
C ALA A 80 -22.05 -0.17 -3.30
N SER A 81 -21.74 0.50 -2.18
CA SER A 81 -22.70 1.26 -1.38
C SER A 81 -22.55 2.80 -1.34
N GLN A 82 -21.47 3.46 -1.81
CA GLN A 82 -21.31 4.93 -1.57
C GLN A 82 -20.67 5.91 -2.61
N PRO A 83 -19.94 5.56 -3.69
CA PRO A 83 -19.14 6.53 -4.48
C PRO A 83 -19.97 7.59 -5.18
N ALA A 84 -21.18 7.23 -5.59
CA ALA A 84 -22.05 8.12 -6.35
C ALA A 84 -22.58 9.27 -5.49
N LYS A 85 -22.80 9.05 -4.18
CA LYS A 85 -23.41 10.06 -3.30
C LYS A 85 -22.41 11.06 -2.75
N GLU A 86 -21.22 10.62 -2.33
CA GLU A 86 -20.24 11.51 -1.70
C GLU A 86 -19.57 12.44 -2.71
N THR A 87 -19.19 11.93 -3.88
CA THR A 87 -18.60 12.75 -4.95
C THR A 87 -19.58 13.81 -5.46
N GLN A 88 -20.86 13.46 -5.58
CA GLN A 88 -21.92 14.36 -6.03
C GLN A 88 -22.26 15.42 -4.96
N SER A 89 -22.24 15.05 -3.67
CA SER A 89 -22.43 15.99 -2.56
C SER A 89 -21.27 16.99 -2.46
N SER A 90 -20.03 16.52 -2.60
CA SER A 90 -18.85 17.39 -2.54
C SER A 90 -18.83 18.42 -3.68
N TYR A 91 -19.23 18.03 -4.89
CA TYR A 91 -19.34 18.95 -6.02
C TYR A 91 -20.45 19.99 -5.83
N GLN A 92 -21.59 19.61 -5.25
CA GLN A 92 -22.66 20.56 -4.91
C GLN A 92 -22.24 21.55 -3.82
N GLU A 93 -21.50 21.11 -2.80
CA GLU A 93 -20.95 22.00 -1.78
C GLU A 93 -19.93 22.98 -2.35
N TYR A 94 -19.04 22.51 -3.23
CA TYR A 94 -18.10 23.37 -3.94
C TYR A 94 -18.81 24.47 -4.74
N LEU A 95 -19.87 24.12 -5.50
CA LEU A 95 -20.64 25.10 -6.27
C LEU A 95 -21.32 26.14 -5.36
N LYS A 96 -21.90 25.71 -4.22
CA LYS A 96 -22.50 26.64 -3.23
C LYS A 96 -21.46 27.57 -2.63
N LEU A 97 -20.28 27.05 -2.30
CA LEU A 97 -19.20 27.83 -1.70
C LEU A 97 -18.65 28.85 -2.70
N LYS A 98 -18.46 28.45 -3.96
CA LYS A 98 -18.04 29.33 -5.05
C LYS A 98 -19.01 30.49 -5.25
N ALA A 99 -20.32 30.22 -5.27
CA ALA A 99 -21.33 31.27 -5.40
C ALA A 99 -21.29 32.27 -4.23
N ARG A 100 -21.09 31.80 -2.99
CA ARG A 100 -20.94 32.68 -1.81
C ARG A 100 -19.70 33.56 -1.90
N VAL A 101 -18.57 33.00 -2.34
CA VAL A 101 -17.32 33.76 -2.53
C VAL A 101 -17.51 34.87 -3.58
N GLU A 102 -18.17 34.57 -4.70
CA GLU A 102 -18.44 35.57 -5.75
C GLU A 102 -19.33 36.72 -5.25
N VAL A 103 -20.35 36.43 -4.42
CA VAL A 103 -21.18 37.46 -3.80
C VAL A 103 -20.36 38.33 -2.84
N LEU A 104 -19.55 37.71 -1.98
CA LEU A 104 -18.71 38.44 -1.02
C LEU A 104 -17.67 39.33 -1.72
N GLN A 105 -17.09 38.84 -2.82
CA GLN A 105 -16.16 39.62 -3.64
C GLN A 105 -16.83 40.81 -4.33
N ARG A 106 -18.11 40.69 -4.70
CA ARG A 106 -18.90 41.81 -5.26
C ARG A 106 -19.31 42.83 -4.21
N SER A 107 -19.53 42.41 -2.96
CA SER A 107 -19.86 43.32 -1.85
C SER A 107 -18.66 44.06 -1.25
N GLN A 108 -17.43 43.70 -1.63
CA GLN A 108 -16.20 44.39 -1.23
C GLN A 108 -15.68 45.42 -2.26
N ARG A 109 -16.47 45.74 -3.29
CA ARG A 109 -16.27 46.91 -4.15
C ARG A 109 -17.25 48.00 -3.77
#